data_AF-A0A2M8Q6M1-F1
#
_entry.id   AF-A0A2M8Q6M1-F1
#
_cell.length_a   1.000
_cell.length_b   1.000
_cell.length_c   1.000
_cell.angle_alpha   90.00
_cell.angle_beta   90.00
_cell.angle_gamma   90.00
#
_symmetry.space_group_name_H-M   'P 1'
#
loop_
_entity.id
_entity.type
_entity.pdbx_description
1 polymer ?
#
loop_
_entity_poly.entity_id
_entity_poly.type
_entity_poly.pdbx_seq_one_letter_code
_entity_poly.pdbx_strand_id
1 'polypeptide(L)'
;PGSAATIGAITQGPFLRIGGLTGYGFFNGDLDDVRISNVARYSGAFTPPSTAHPADANTRALYRFDEGSGQTTSDASGNGYHLTLGASGGADSADPLWVASTAP
;
A
#
# COMPACT_ATOMS: atom_id res chain seq x y z
N PRO A 1 -10.71 -16.24 -0.85
CA PRO A 1 -10.09 -15.46 0.23
C PRO A 1 -8.65 -15.93 0.47
N GLY A 2 -7.67 -15.14 0.02
CA GLY A 2 -6.25 -15.41 0.29
C GLY A 2 -5.93 -15.30 1.78
N SER A 3 -4.87 -15.97 2.22
CA SER A 3 -4.35 -15.81 3.58
C SER A 3 -3.88 -14.37 3.83
N ALA A 4 -4.16 -13.84 5.02
CA ALA A 4 -3.73 -12.50 5.42
C ALA A 4 -2.20 -12.40 5.44
N ALA A 5 -1.65 -11.36 4.81
CA ALA A 5 -0.24 -11.21 4.52
C ALA A 5 0.23 -9.76 4.69
N THR A 6 1.55 -9.55 4.85
CA THR A 6 2.14 -8.20 4.88
C THR A 6 2.23 -7.65 3.46
N ILE A 7 1.65 -6.47 3.21
CA ILE A 7 1.87 -5.70 1.98
C ILE A 7 3.15 -4.88 2.16
N GLY A 8 4.24 -5.62 2.10
CA GLY A 8 5.59 -5.13 1.86
C GLY A 8 6.36 -4.39 2.91
N ALA A 9 7.65 -4.21 2.60
CA ALA A 9 8.66 -3.56 3.43
C ALA A 9 9.51 -2.56 2.62
N ILE A 10 9.50 -1.27 3.01
CA ILE A 10 10.51 -0.30 2.53
C ILE A 10 11.82 -0.56 3.27
N THR A 11 12.89 -0.87 2.55
CA THR A 11 14.20 -1.18 3.16
C THR A 11 15.15 0.04 3.12
N GLN A 12 14.93 1.07 3.96
CA GLN A 12 15.98 1.97 4.45
C GLN A 12 15.52 2.75 5.71
N GLY A 13 16.03 2.41 6.90
CA GLY A 13 15.55 3.00 8.17
C GLY A 13 14.09 2.64 8.47
N PRO A 14 13.51 2.94 9.65
CA PRO A 14 12.42 2.16 10.24
C PRO A 14 11.31 1.84 9.23
N PHE A 15 11.26 0.56 8.84
CA PHE A 15 10.56 0.06 7.66
C PHE A 15 9.08 0.46 7.69
N LEU A 16 8.57 1.08 6.64
CA LEU A 16 7.12 1.13 6.41
C LEU A 16 6.67 -0.28 6.05
N ARG A 17 5.69 -0.79 6.81
CA ARG A 17 4.93 -1.99 6.47
C ARG A 17 3.46 -1.65 6.41
N ILE A 18 2.78 -2.13 5.38
CA ILE A 18 1.34 -1.99 5.23
C ILE A 18 0.73 -3.39 5.35
N GLY A 19 -0.44 -3.52 5.96
CA GLY A 19 -1.10 -4.81 6.14
C GLY A 19 -0.65 -5.63 7.35
N GLY A 20 0.52 -5.37 7.96
CA GLY A 20 0.84 -5.88 9.30
C GLY A 20 2.33 -6.08 9.59
N LEU A 21 2.61 -6.57 10.79
CA LEU A 21 3.96 -6.82 11.31
C LEU A 21 4.00 -8.19 11.99
N THR A 22 5.07 -8.97 11.75
CA THR A 22 5.29 -10.27 12.38
C THR A 22 5.15 -10.18 13.91
N GLY A 23 4.35 -11.07 14.49
CA GLY A 23 4.02 -11.07 15.93
C GLY A 23 2.74 -10.32 16.29
N TYR A 24 2.11 -9.62 15.33
CA TYR A 24 0.80 -9.00 15.47
C TYR A 24 -0.19 -9.59 14.46
N GLY A 25 -1.50 -9.38 14.71
CA GLY A 25 -2.52 -9.74 13.73
C GLY A 25 -2.34 -8.94 12.43
N PHE A 26 -2.41 -9.64 11.30
CA PHE A 26 -2.43 -9.00 9.99
C PHE A 26 -3.80 -8.39 9.71
N PHE A 27 -3.80 -7.30 8.94
CA PHE A 27 -5.02 -6.76 8.34
C PHE A 27 -5.65 -7.83 7.44
N ASN A 28 -6.94 -8.05 7.65
CA ASN A 28 -7.71 -8.99 6.86
C ASN A 28 -8.70 -8.21 5.99
N GLY A 29 -8.25 -7.85 4.79
CA GLY A 29 -9.03 -7.10 3.82
C GLY A 29 -8.16 -6.64 2.66
N ASP A 30 -8.79 -5.89 1.76
CA ASP A 30 -8.14 -5.36 0.57
C ASP A 30 -7.61 -3.95 0.84
N LEU A 31 -6.51 -3.59 0.17
CA LEU A 31 -5.90 -2.27 0.24
C LEU A 31 -5.89 -1.68 -1.16
N ASP A 32 -6.28 -0.41 -1.24
CA ASP A 32 -6.33 0.34 -2.48
C ASP A 32 -5.95 1.80 -2.19
N ASP A 33 -5.29 2.42 -3.15
CA ASP A 33 -5.01 3.85 -3.23
C ASP A 33 -4.46 4.52 -1.95
N VAL A 34 -3.42 3.93 -1.37
CA VAL A 34 -2.80 4.39 -0.11
C VAL A 34 -1.88 5.58 -0.35
N ARG A 35 -2.20 6.72 0.29
CA ARG A 35 -1.40 7.95 0.22
C ARG A 35 -0.77 8.34 1.56
N ILE A 36 0.53 8.61 1.55
CA ILE A 36 1.27 9.18 2.68
C ILE A 36 1.57 10.65 2.38
N SER A 37 1.23 11.55 3.31
CA SER A 37 1.38 13.00 3.14
C SER A 37 2.15 13.63 4.30
N ASN A 38 2.87 14.72 4.04
CA ASN A 38 3.54 15.52 5.09
C ASN A 38 2.69 16.69 5.59
N VAL A 39 1.41 16.72 5.25
CA VAL A 39 0.42 17.69 5.73
C VAL A 39 -0.84 16.93 6.14
N ALA A 40 -1.59 17.50 7.09
CA ALA A 40 -2.92 17.00 7.40
C ALA A 40 -3.85 17.24 6.20
N ARG A 41 -4.43 16.16 5.65
CA ARG A 41 -5.35 16.23 4.50
C ARG A 41 -6.79 16.54 4.92
N TYR A 42 -7.15 16.13 6.14
CA TYR A 42 -8.48 16.28 6.70
C TYR A 42 -8.35 16.76 8.15
N SER A 43 -9.05 17.83 8.49
CA SER A 43 -9.12 18.40 9.85
C SER A 43 -10.48 18.20 10.52
N GLY A 44 -11.40 17.50 9.86
CA GLY A 44 -12.74 17.18 10.32
C GLY A 44 -13.28 15.94 9.61
N ALA A 45 -14.59 15.73 9.68
CA ALA A 45 -15.25 14.66 8.93
C ALA A 45 -14.94 14.81 7.43
N PHE A 46 -14.59 13.70 6.78
CA PHE A 46 -14.27 13.67 5.37
C PHE A 46 -15.16 12.66 4.65
N THR A 47 -15.44 12.95 3.38
CA THR A 47 -16.03 12.00 2.46
C THR A 47 -14.89 11.23 1.80
N PRO A 48 -14.87 9.88 1.86
CA PRO A 48 -13.92 9.09 1.12
C PRO A 48 -13.93 9.48 -0.36
N PRO A 49 -12.76 9.68 -1.00
CA PRO A 49 -12.70 9.95 -2.42
C PRO A 49 -13.38 8.84 -3.24
N SER A 50 -14.09 9.22 -4.30
CA SER A 50 -14.68 8.30 -5.26
C SER A 50 -13.85 8.18 -6.55
N THR A 51 -12.59 8.61 -6.48
CA THR A 51 -11.62 8.61 -7.57
C THR A 51 -10.23 8.51 -6.97
N ALA A 52 -9.29 7.94 -7.72
CA ALA A 52 -7.89 7.85 -7.34
C ALA A 52 -7.31 9.20 -6.86
N HIS A 53 -6.57 9.19 -5.75
CA HIS A 53 -5.96 10.37 -5.16
C HIS A 53 -4.96 11.02 -6.11
N PRO A 54 -5.02 12.33 -6.41
CA PRO A 54 -3.93 12.96 -7.14
C PRO A 54 -2.65 13.00 -6.29
N ALA A 55 -1.50 12.78 -6.94
CA ALA A 55 -0.20 13.13 -6.37
C ALA A 55 -0.01 14.65 -6.44
N ASP A 56 0.59 15.22 -5.40
CA ASP A 56 0.91 16.64 -5.31
C ASP A 56 2.21 16.88 -4.53
N ALA A 57 2.61 18.15 -4.38
CA ALA A 57 3.85 18.54 -3.69
C ALA A 57 3.95 18.08 -2.22
N ASN A 58 2.82 17.73 -1.59
CA ASN A 58 2.77 17.24 -0.22
C ASN A 58 2.59 15.72 -0.15
N THR A 59 2.63 15.03 -1.28
CA THR A 59 2.55 13.57 -1.36
C THR A 59 3.95 12.98 -1.24
N ARG A 60 4.14 12.12 -0.24
CA ARG A 60 5.43 11.48 0.05
C ARG A 60 5.53 10.09 -0.54
N ALA A 61 4.44 9.34 -0.53
CA ALA A 61 4.31 8.09 -1.26
C ALA A 61 2.85 7.90 -1.66
N LEU A 62 2.62 7.24 -2.80
CA LEU A 62 1.30 6.92 -3.30
C LEU A 62 1.29 5.54 -3.96
N TYR A 63 0.53 4.61 -3.39
CA TYR A 63 0.44 3.23 -3.84
C TYR A 63 -0.95 2.95 -4.37
N ARG A 64 -1.05 2.79 -5.70
CA ARG A 64 -2.33 2.55 -6.38
C ARG A 64 -2.83 1.13 -6.22
N PHE A 65 -1.92 0.17 -6.11
CA PHE A 65 -2.24 -1.25 -6.13
C PHE A 65 -2.98 -1.72 -7.41
N ASP A 66 -2.71 -1.08 -8.54
CA ASP A 66 -3.33 -1.38 -9.84
C ASP A 66 -2.45 -2.26 -10.75
N GLU A 67 -1.28 -2.72 -10.29
CA GLU A 67 -0.35 -3.49 -11.12
C GLU A 67 -0.92 -4.86 -11.55
N GLY A 68 -1.82 -5.43 -10.74
CA GLY A 68 -2.54 -6.67 -11.02
C GLY A 68 -1.69 -7.95 -11.03
N SER A 69 -0.36 -7.84 -10.94
CA SER A 69 0.57 -8.98 -10.85
C SER A 69 1.95 -8.53 -10.38
N GLY A 70 2.80 -9.49 -9.98
CA GLY A 70 4.18 -9.26 -9.59
C GLY A 70 4.37 -8.97 -8.10
N GLN A 71 5.61 -8.68 -7.71
CA GLN A 71 6.03 -8.51 -6.31
C GLN A 71 6.29 -7.06 -5.93
N THR A 72 5.95 -6.09 -6.78
CA THR A 72 6.26 -4.68 -6.53
C THR A 72 5.01 -3.83 -6.71
N THR A 73 4.72 -3.01 -5.71
CA THR A 73 3.81 -1.86 -5.86
C THR A 73 4.65 -0.62 -6.11
N SER A 74 4.39 0.04 -7.22
CA SER A 74 5.10 1.24 -7.63
C SER A 74 4.65 2.44 -6.82
N ASP A 75 5.58 3.39 -6.62
CA ASP A 75 5.30 4.65 -5.95
C ASP A 75 4.91 5.68 -7.01
N ALA A 76 3.60 5.91 -7.13
CA ALA A 76 3.01 6.84 -8.07
C ALA A 76 3.26 8.31 -7.69
N SER A 77 3.85 8.62 -6.53
CA SER A 77 4.24 9.99 -6.21
C SER A 77 5.54 10.42 -6.90
N GLY A 78 6.29 9.47 -7.47
CA GLY A 78 7.57 9.74 -8.14
C GLY A 78 8.75 9.93 -7.20
N ASN A 79 8.63 9.59 -5.91
CA ASN A 79 9.72 9.74 -4.93
C ASN A 79 10.58 8.46 -4.79
N GLY A 80 10.22 7.38 -5.51
CA GLY A 80 11.00 6.15 -5.58
C GLY A 80 10.82 5.21 -4.40
N TYR A 81 9.76 5.38 -3.59
CA TYR A 81 9.49 4.55 -2.42
C TYR A 81 8.72 3.27 -2.77
N HIS A 82 9.17 2.50 -3.76
CA HIS A 82 8.47 1.27 -4.16
C HIS A 82 8.37 0.26 -3.01
N LEU A 83 7.23 -0.46 -2.94
CA LEU A 83 7.01 -1.52 -1.97
C LEU A 83 7.20 -2.88 -2.63
N THR A 84 7.74 -3.83 -1.88
CA THR A 84 7.82 -5.23 -2.28
C THR A 84 6.71 -6.02 -1.59
N LEU A 85 5.80 -6.70 -2.27
CA LEU A 85 4.78 -7.53 -1.63
C LEU A 85 5.42 -8.63 -0.78
N GLY A 86 4.89 -8.85 0.43
CA GLY A 86 5.39 -9.90 1.31
C GLY A 86 6.71 -9.56 2.01
N ALA A 87 7.46 -10.62 2.33
CA ALA A 87 8.72 -10.52 3.08
C ALA A 87 9.96 -10.40 2.20
N SER A 88 9.86 -10.70 0.90
CA SER A 88 10.99 -10.74 -0.03
C SER A 88 10.58 -10.37 -1.45
N GLY A 89 11.55 -10.10 -2.33
CA GLY A 89 11.30 -9.83 -3.75
C GLY A 89 10.85 -11.04 -4.57
N GLY A 90 10.88 -12.25 -4.00
CA GLY A 90 10.36 -13.47 -4.62
C GLY A 90 8.93 -13.75 -4.18
N ALA A 91 8.13 -14.30 -5.09
CA ALA A 91 6.76 -14.71 -4.79
C ALA A 91 6.74 -15.88 -3.80
N ASP A 92 5.92 -15.75 -2.75
CA ASP A 92 5.63 -16.75 -1.74
C ASP A 92 4.11 -16.96 -1.64
N SER A 93 3.70 -18.17 -1.26
CA SER A 93 2.32 -18.50 -0.92
C SER A 93 1.72 -17.64 0.21
N ALA A 94 2.57 -17.11 1.08
CA ALA A 94 2.20 -16.22 2.18
C ALA A 94 2.12 -14.75 1.77
N ASP A 95 2.33 -14.42 0.49
CA ASP A 95 2.24 -13.05 0.01
C ASP A 95 0.79 -12.59 -0.18
N PRO A 96 0.53 -11.28 -0.11
CA PRO A 96 -0.77 -10.73 -0.47
C PRO A 96 -1.09 -11.03 -1.92
N LEU A 97 -2.35 -11.34 -2.20
CA LEU A 97 -2.82 -11.55 -3.56
C LEU A 97 -3.28 -10.23 -4.16
N TRP A 98 -2.95 -10.01 -5.43
CA TRP A 98 -3.63 -9.01 -6.25
C TRP A 98 -5.09 -9.42 -6.43
N VAL A 99 -5.99 -8.50 -6.13
CA VAL A 99 -7.44 -8.68 -6.30
C VAL A 99 -7.97 -7.54 -7.16
N ALA A 100 -9.03 -7.81 -7.92
CA ALA A 100 -9.68 -6.75 -8.69
C ALA A 100 -10.26 -5.70 -7.74
N SER A 101 -9.99 -4.43 -8.00
CA SER A 101 -10.51 -3.36 -7.15
C SER A 101 -12.04 -3.39 -7.12
N THR A 102 -12.57 -3.22 -5.92
CA THR A 102 -13.98 -2.96 -5.66
C THR A 102 -14.22 -1.53 -5.18
N ALA A 103 -13.14 -0.74 -5.09
CA ALA A 103 -13.20 0.69 -4.83
C ALA A 103 -13.46 1.46 -6.14
N PRO A 104 -14.00 2.69 -6.07
CA PRO A 104 -14.30 3.52 -7.23
C PRO A 104 -13.07 4.00 -8.02
#